data_AF-A0A820R4S2-F1
#
_entry.id   AF-A0A820R4S2-F1
#
_cell.length_a   1.000
_cell.length_b   1.000
_cell.length_c   1.000
_cell.angle_alpha   90.00
_cell.angle_beta   90.00
_cell.angle_gamma   90.00
#
_symmetry.space_group_name_H-M   'P 1'
#
loop_
_entity.id
_entity.type
_entity.pdbx_description
1 polymer ?
#
loop_
_entity_poly.entity_id
_entity_poly.type
_entity_poly.pdbx_seq_one_letter_code
_entity_poly.pdbx_strand_id
1 'polypeptide(L)'
;KSRQSLDDQLIKFNRWLETKPINDINDDQAFLQRISQQLLLKRTISYQHSAIFVFLNRQQLQEQINALLTEQALAGFSIVSRPTKLLVQKICFVFSGQGPQWWAMGRQLYESEPIFNKWITLIDGEMTKINNGEWRLLEEL
;
A
#
# COMPACT_ATOMS: atom_id res chain seq x y z
N LYS A 1 20.68 3.24 -11.04
CA LYS A 1 20.18 2.89 -12.38
C LYS A 1 19.23 4.00 -12.84
N SER A 2 19.37 4.45 -14.08
CA SER A 2 18.67 5.60 -14.68
C SER A 2 17.16 5.38 -14.84
N ARG A 3 16.40 6.46 -15.08
CA ARG A 3 14.98 6.43 -15.46
C ARG A 3 14.71 5.51 -16.66
N GLN A 4 15.53 5.62 -17.70
CA GLN A 4 15.40 4.80 -18.91
C GLN A 4 15.49 3.28 -18.61
N SER A 5 16.35 2.86 -17.68
CA SER A 5 16.44 1.46 -17.27
C SER A 5 15.19 0.98 -16.53
N LEU A 6 14.46 1.87 -15.85
CA LEU A 6 13.18 1.54 -15.23
C LEU A 6 12.11 1.36 -16.30
N ASP A 7 12.07 2.25 -17.28
CA ASP A 7 11.09 2.20 -18.37
C ASP A 7 11.26 0.92 -19.21
N ASP A 8 12.50 0.53 -19.51
CA ASP A 8 12.80 -0.75 -20.18
C ASP A 8 12.30 -1.96 -19.38
N GLN A 9 12.41 -1.92 -18.05
CA GLN A 9 11.92 -3.00 -17.18
C GLN A 9 10.39 -3.04 -17.17
N LEU A 10 9.73 -1.89 -17.16
CA LEU A 10 8.28 -1.78 -17.20
C LEU A 10 7.72 -2.29 -18.53
N ILE A 11 8.35 -1.96 -19.66
CA ILE A 11 7.96 -2.47 -20.98
C ILE A 11 8.05 -4.00 -21.01
N LYS A 12 9.17 -4.57 -20.54
CA LYS A 12 9.35 -6.03 -20.48
C LYS A 12 8.34 -6.69 -19.55
N PHE A 13 8.06 -6.07 -18.41
CA PHE A 13 7.11 -6.57 -17.44
C PHE A 13 5.67 -6.53 -17.97
N ASN A 14 5.26 -5.43 -18.60
CA ASN A 14 3.92 -5.29 -19.19
C ASN A 14 3.69 -6.34 -20.29
N ARG A 15 4.67 -6.52 -21.19
CA ARG A 15 4.63 -7.58 -22.20
C ARG A 15 4.55 -8.97 -21.58
N TRP A 16 5.31 -9.22 -20.51
CA TRP A 16 5.26 -10.50 -19.81
C TRP A 16 3.89 -10.75 -19.16
N LEU A 17 3.25 -9.72 -18.60
CA LEU A 17 1.89 -9.83 -18.08
C LEU A 17 0.94 -10.32 -19.18
N GLU A 18 0.94 -9.68 -20.35
CA GLU A 18 0.10 -10.05 -21.51
C GLU A 18 0.18 -11.53 -21.90
N THR A 19 1.35 -12.14 -21.78
CA THR A 19 1.54 -13.56 -22.13
C THR A 19 0.92 -14.56 -21.14
N LYS A 20 0.45 -14.11 -19.97
CA LYS A 20 -0.10 -15.01 -18.95
C LYS A 20 -1.61 -15.20 -19.14
N PRO A 21 -2.09 -16.46 -19.31
CA PRO A 21 -3.51 -16.74 -19.46
C PRO A 21 -4.26 -16.41 -18.17
N ILE A 22 -5.45 -15.84 -18.30
CA ILE A 22 -6.38 -15.58 -17.19
C ILE A 22 -7.44 -16.68 -17.28
N ASN A 23 -7.37 -17.65 -16.38
CA ASN A 23 -8.31 -18.78 -16.41
C ASN A 23 -9.54 -18.54 -15.51
N ASP A 24 -9.45 -17.68 -14.47
CA ASP A 24 -10.55 -17.29 -13.56
C ASP A 24 -10.24 -15.94 -12.85
N ILE A 25 -11.25 -15.17 -12.44
CA ILE A 25 -11.12 -13.93 -11.64
C ILE A 25 -10.46 -14.20 -10.28
N ASN A 26 -10.76 -15.34 -9.64
CA ASN A 26 -10.10 -15.76 -8.41
C ASN A 26 -8.60 -16.07 -8.62
N ASP A 27 -8.24 -16.53 -9.82
CA ASP A 27 -6.85 -16.80 -10.21
C ASP A 27 -6.07 -15.49 -10.42
N ASP A 28 -6.73 -14.42 -10.87
CA ASP A 28 -6.09 -13.11 -11.07
C ASP A 28 -5.64 -12.47 -9.75
N GLN A 29 -6.47 -12.50 -8.69
CA GLN A 29 -6.09 -11.95 -7.38
C GLN A 29 -4.91 -12.71 -6.76
N ALA A 30 -4.96 -14.04 -6.75
CA ALA A 30 -3.89 -14.87 -6.23
C ALA A 30 -2.58 -14.68 -7.04
N PHE A 31 -2.70 -14.53 -8.36
CA PHE A 31 -1.58 -14.18 -9.23
C PHE A 31 -0.96 -12.82 -8.87
N LEU A 32 -1.79 -11.76 -8.74
CA LEU A 32 -1.36 -10.40 -8.40
C LEU A 32 -0.69 -10.32 -7.03
N GLN A 33 -1.22 -11.07 -6.04
CA GLN A 33 -0.61 -11.16 -4.73
C GLN A 33 0.78 -11.82 -4.80
N ARG A 34 0.89 -12.93 -5.54
CA ARG A 34 2.16 -13.64 -5.72
C ARG A 34 3.21 -12.77 -6.40
N ILE A 35 2.87 -12.07 -7.49
CA ILE A 35 3.85 -11.20 -8.17
C ILE A 35 4.30 -10.05 -7.26
N SER A 36 3.38 -9.48 -6.48
CA SER A 36 3.69 -8.39 -5.54
C SER A 36 4.68 -8.86 -4.48
N GLN A 37 4.46 -10.04 -3.91
CA GLN A 37 5.38 -10.66 -2.96
C GLN A 37 6.74 -10.95 -3.59
N GLN A 38 6.79 -11.47 -4.82
CA GLN A 38 8.06 -11.75 -5.51
C GLN A 38 8.85 -10.46 -5.80
N LEU A 39 8.17 -9.41 -6.26
CA LEU A 39 8.80 -8.12 -6.55
C LEU A 39 9.32 -7.43 -5.28
N LEU A 40 8.59 -7.53 -4.16
CA LEU A 40 8.97 -6.91 -2.90
C LEU A 40 10.04 -7.71 -2.14
N LEU A 41 9.90 -9.04 -2.04
CA LEU A 41 10.74 -9.86 -1.16
C LEU A 41 11.98 -10.43 -1.84
N LYS A 42 11.95 -10.65 -3.16
CA LYS A 42 13.02 -11.35 -3.89
C LYS A 42 13.87 -10.45 -4.77
N ARG A 43 13.56 -9.15 -4.85
CA ARG A 43 14.34 -8.20 -5.65
C ARG A 43 14.99 -7.13 -4.77
N THR A 44 16.17 -6.70 -5.19
CA THR A 44 16.89 -5.61 -4.56
C THR A 44 16.15 -4.27 -4.79
N ILE A 45 15.65 -3.66 -3.72
CA ILE A 45 14.92 -2.36 -3.76
C ILE A 45 15.89 -1.15 -3.77
N SER A 46 17.21 -1.39 -3.77
CA SER A 46 18.26 -0.36 -3.64
C SER A 46 18.54 0.43 -4.94
N TYR A 47 17.57 0.56 -5.84
CA TYR A 47 17.76 1.33 -7.08
C TYR A 47 17.38 2.80 -6.89
N GLN A 48 18.11 3.70 -7.57
CA GLN A 48 17.82 5.14 -7.60
C GLN A 48 16.41 5.47 -8.10
N HIS A 49 15.85 4.65 -9.00
CA HIS A 49 14.52 4.86 -9.55
C HIS A 49 13.64 3.66 -9.21
N SER A 50 12.50 3.92 -8.59
CA SER A 50 11.49 2.92 -8.25
C SER A 50 10.09 3.44 -8.55
N ALA A 51 9.22 2.56 -9.05
CA ALA A 51 7.81 2.85 -9.21
C ALA A 51 7.02 1.91 -8.29
N ILE A 52 6.04 2.46 -7.57
CA ILE A 52 5.12 1.69 -6.74
C ILE A 52 3.72 1.92 -7.28
N PHE A 53 3.04 0.81 -7.58
CA PHE A 53 1.70 0.78 -8.14
C PHE A 53 0.73 0.22 -7.10
N VAL A 54 -0.45 0.83 -6.99
CA VAL A 54 -1.55 0.33 -6.15
C VAL A 54 -2.72 0.08 -7.09
N PHE A 55 -3.16 -1.17 -7.17
CA PHE A 55 -4.12 -1.63 -8.16
C PHE A 55 -5.00 -2.72 -7.55
N LEU A 56 -6.25 -2.79 -8.00
CA LEU A 56 -7.21 -3.82 -7.60
C LEU A 56 -7.24 -5.00 -8.55
N ASN A 57 -6.80 -4.80 -9.80
CA ASN A 57 -6.81 -5.84 -10.83
C ASN A 57 -5.70 -5.61 -11.84
N ARG A 58 -5.48 -6.60 -12.71
CA ARG A 58 -4.43 -6.56 -13.71
C ARG A 58 -4.61 -5.44 -14.73
N GLN A 59 -5.84 -5.14 -15.14
CA GLN A 59 -6.13 -4.07 -16.09
C GLN A 59 -5.65 -2.71 -15.56
N GLN A 60 -5.97 -2.39 -14.31
CA GLN A 60 -5.52 -1.17 -13.65
C GLN A 60 -3.99 -1.08 -13.57
N LEU A 61 -3.31 -2.19 -13.30
CA LEU A 61 -1.84 -2.23 -13.31
C LEU A 61 -1.29 -1.88 -14.70
N GLN A 62 -1.87 -2.42 -15.76
CA GLN A 62 -1.42 -2.14 -17.13
C GLN A 62 -1.68 -0.68 -17.53
N GLU A 63 -2.84 -0.13 -17.19
CA GLU A 63 -3.17 1.27 -17.39
C GLU A 63 -2.17 2.20 -16.68
N GLN A 64 -1.84 1.90 -15.42
CA GLN A 64 -0.85 2.66 -14.65
C GLN A 64 0.57 2.56 -15.22
N ILE A 65 0.98 1.38 -15.69
CA ILE A 65 2.29 1.21 -16.36
C ILE A 65 2.32 2.04 -17.65
N ASN A 66 1.28 1.97 -18.47
CA ASN A 66 1.22 2.71 -19.72
C ASN A 66 1.24 4.22 -19.48
N ALA A 67 0.46 4.72 -18.52
CA ALA A 67 0.48 6.13 -18.17
C ALA A 67 1.86 6.60 -17.68
N LEU A 68 2.56 5.76 -16.91
CA LEU A 68 3.93 6.05 -16.48
C LEU A 68 4.92 6.14 -17.64
N LEU A 69 4.73 5.32 -18.68
CA LEU A 69 5.57 5.31 -19.89
C LEU A 69 5.25 6.48 -20.82
N THR A 70 4.00 6.94 -20.86
CA THR A 70 3.54 8.08 -21.68
C THR A 70 3.57 9.41 -20.94
N GLU A 71 4.10 9.46 -19.71
CA GLU A 71 4.11 10.64 -18.83
C GLU A 71 2.73 11.27 -18.61
N GLN A 72 1.69 10.45 -18.59
CA GLN A 72 0.31 10.89 -18.32
C GLN A 72 0.01 10.84 -16.81
N ALA A 73 -0.70 11.86 -16.32
CA ALA A 73 -1.17 11.89 -14.95
C ALA A 73 -2.37 10.95 -14.78
N LEU A 74 -2.17 9.83 -14.08
CA LEU A 74 -3.25 8.97 -13.58
C LEU A 74 -3.28 9.07 -12.05
N ALA A 75 -4.48 9.17 -11.47
CA ALA A 75 -4.66 9.09 -10.03
C ALA A 75 -4.33 7.67 -9.54
N GLY A 76 -3.60 7.54 -8.43
CA GLY A 76 -3.42 6.25 -7.74
C GLY A 76 -2.09 5.51 -7.92
N PHE A 77 -1.07 6.09 -8.56
CA PHE A 77 0.30 5.55 -8.51
C PHE A 77 1.31 6.61 -8.08
N SER A 78 2.44 6.17 -7.50
CA SER A 78 3.51 7.06 -7.05
C SER A 78 4.84 6.65 -7.67
N ILE A 79 5.48 7.58 -8.36
CA ILE A 79 6.85 7.42 -8.83
C ILE A 79 7.75 7.96 -7.73
N VAL A 80 8.60 7.11 -7.17
CA VAL A 80 9.61 7.55 -6.21
C VAL A 80 10.97 7.47 -6.88
N SER A 81 11.42 8.60 -7.42
CA SER A 81 12.83 8.77 -7.78
C SER A 81 13.60 9.13 -6.51
N ARG A 82 14.44 8.21 -6.04
CA ARG A 82 15.31 8.41 -4.88
C ARG A 82 16.66 8.92 -5.36
N PRO A 83 17.09 10.14 -4.98
CA PRO A 83 18.49 10.50 -5.15
C PRO A 83 19.36 9.47 -4.41
N THR A 84 20.46 9.07 -5.05
CA THR A 84 21.40 7.98 -4.69
C THR A 84 21.96 8.03 -3.26
N LYS A 85 21.71 9.13 -2.55
CA LYS A 85 22.24 9.45 -1.23
C LYS A 85 21.13 9.90 -0.28
N LEU A 86 19.97 9.25 -0.33
CA LEU A 86 19.05 9.32 0.80
C LEU A 86 19.62 8.43 1.90
N LEU A 87 20.36 9.07 2.81
CA LEU A 87 20.34 8.69 4.23
C LEU A 87 18.96 8.11 4.53
N VAL A 88 18.89 6.90 5.08
CA VAL A 88 17.62 6.30 5.56
C VAL A 88 16.86 7.42 6.25
N GLN A 89 15.83 7.96 5.59
CA GLN A 89 15.17 9.15 6.11
C GLN A 89 14.57 8.69 7.43
N LYS A 90 14.96 9.33 8.53
CA LYS A 90 14.41 9.01 9.83
C LYS A 90 12.93 9.37 9.78
N ILE A 91 12.07 8.37 9.93
CA ILE A 91 10.63 8.55 9.96
C ILE A 91 10.28 9.11 11.34
N CYS A 92 9.55 10.23 11.37
CA CYS A 92 8.98 10.79 12.58
C CYS A 92 7.47 10.54 12.57
N PHE A 93 6.94 9.93 13.63
CA PHE A 93 5.50 9.80 13.83
C PHE A 93 5.00 11.02 14.61
N VAL A 94 4.09 11.78 14.00
CA VAL A 94 3.48 12.96 14.62
C VAL A 94 2.08 12.58 15.12
N PHE A 95 1.86 12.70 16.42
CA PHE A 95 0.56 12.50 17.04
C PHE A 95 -0.05 13.87 17.33
N SER A 96 -0.98 14.31 16.47
CA SER A 96 -1.68 15.58 16.64
C SER A 96 -2.64 15.53 17.83
N GLY A 97 -2.94 16.70 18.42
CA GLY A 97 -3.96 16.82 19.46
C GLY A 97 -5.40 16.76 18.92
N GLN A 98 -6.30 17.47 19.57
CA GLN A 98 -7.72 17.52 19.23
C GLN A 98 -8.00 18.21 17.89
N GLY A 99 -9.04 17.77 17.15
CA GLY A 99 -9.46 18.37 15.89
C GLY A 99 -9.71 17.38 14.73
N PRO A 100 -8.93 16.30 14.55
CA PRO A 100 -9.07 15.43 13.39
C PRO A 100 -10.12 14.31 13.55
N GLN A 101 -10.91 14.32 14.63
CA GLN A 101 -11.94 13.30 14.86
C GLN A 101 -13.15 13.48 13.93
N TRP A 102 -13.69 12.36 13.44
CA TRP A 102 -14.91 12.32 12.62
C TRP A 102 -15.70 11.04 12.94
N TRP A 103 -16.99 11.03 12.61
CA TRP A 103 -17.90 9.94 12.97
C TRP A 103 -17.51 8.62 12.28
N ALA A 104 -17.42 7.54 13.05
CA ALA A 104 -16.99 6.22 12.61
C ALA A 104 -15.50 6.09 12.19
N MET A 105 -14.63 6.98 12.68
CA MET A 105 -13.19 6.88 12.43
C MET A 105 -12.64 5.53 12.92
N GLY A 106 -11.83 4.88 12.09
CA GLY A 106 -11.18 3.62 12.46
C GLY A 106 -12.08 2.38 12.42
N ARG A 107 -13.41 2.50 12.19
CA ARG A 107 -14.32 1.34 12.08
C ARG A 107 -13.91 0.35 11.00
N GLN A 108 -13.68 0.85 9.78
CA GLN A 108 -13.28 0.00 8.65
C GLN A 108 -11.94 -0.71 8.93
N LEU A 109 -10.97 -0.01 9.54
CA LEU A 109 -9.70 -0.62 9.92
C LEU A 109 -9.86 -1.64 11.06
N TYR A 110 -10.77 -1.39 12.00
CA TYR A 110 -11.10 -2.35 13.06
C TYR A 110 -11.68 -3.65 12.50
N GLU A 111 -12.50 -3.56 11.44
CA GLU A 111 -13.08 -4.71 10.77
C GLU A 111 -12.08 -5.43 9.85
N SER A 112 -11.25 -4.69 9.10
CA SER A 112 -10.41 -5.27 8.04
C SER A 112 -8.96 -5.57 8.43
N GLU A 113 -8.39 -4.86 9.43
CA GLU A 113 -6.97 -4.95 9.77
C GLU A 113 -6.75 -5.64 11.13
N PRO A 114 -6.28 -6.91 11.15
CA PRO A 114 -6.16 -7.69 12.39
C PRO A 114 -5.23 -7.05 13.44
N ILE A 115 -4.19 -6.36 13.00
CA ILE A 115 -3.24 -5.68 13.91
C ILE A 115 -3.91 -4.47 14.55
N PHE A 116 -4.68 -3.70 13.78
CA PHE A 116 -5.41 -2.54 14.30
C PHE A 116 -6.48 -2.98 15.29
N ASN A 117 -7.29 -3.98 14.92
CA ASN A 117 -8.29 -4.61 15.77
C ASN A 117 -7.71 -5.02 17.13
N LYS A 118 -6.59 -5.75 17.11
CA LYS A 118 -5.91 -6.23 18.32
C LYS A 118 -5.52 -5.09 19.25
N TRP A 119 -4.92 -4.02 18.72
CA TRP A 119 -4.46 -2.90 19.54
C TRP A 119 -5.61 -2.07 20.10
N ILE A 120 -6.64 -1.80 19.31
CA ILE A 120 -7.84 -1.09 19.78
C ILE A 120 -8.54 -1.88 20.89
N THR A 121 -8.68 -3.20 20.73
CA THR A 121 -9.29 -4.05 21.77
C THR A 121 -8.48 -4.05 23.07
N LEU A 122 -7.15 -4.04 22.97
CA LEU A 122 -6.27 -3.89 24.14
C LEU A 122 -6.45 -2.52 24.82
N ILE A 123 -6.48 -1.44 24.03
CA ILE A 123 -6.66 -0.07 24.54
C ILE A 123 -8.02 0.08 25.23
N ASP A 124 -9.09 -0.44 24.63
CA ASP A 124 -10.43 -0.45 25.23
C ASP A 124 -10.42 -1.12 26.61
N GLY A 125 -9.74 -2.26 26.72
CA GLY A 125 -9.58 -2.98 28.00
C GLY A 125 -8.82 -2.18 29.05
N GLU A 126 -7.76 -1.45 28.69
CA GLU A 126 -7.03 -0.58 29.62
C GLU A 126 -7.83 0.66 30.00
N MET A 127 -8.54 1.28 29.05
CA MET A 127 -9.39 2.45 29.31
C MET A 127 -10.55 2.13 30.24
N THR A 128 -11.18 0.97 30.05
CA THR A 128 -12.27 0.45 30.90
C THR A 128 -11.83 0.32 32.36
N LYS A 129 -10.57 -0.07 32.62
CA LYS A 129 -10.03 -0.15 33.99
C LYS A 129 -9.88 1.22 34.64
N ILE A 130 -9.55 2.24 33.85
CA ILE A 130 -9.27 3.60 34.34
C ILE A 130 -10.58 4.35 34.62
N ASN A 131 -11.61 4.13 33.79
CA ASN A 131 -12.90 4.81 33.90
C ASN A 131 -13.98 3.97 34.61
N ASN A 132 -13.59 2.88 35.30
CA ASN A 132 -14.51 1.96 35.99
C ASN A 132 -15.62 1.36 35.10
N GLY A 133 -15.40 1.29 33.79
CA GLY A 133 -16.36 0.77 32.83
C GLY A 133 -17.52 1.70 32.51
N GLU A 134 -17.43 2.99 32.86
CA GLU A 134 -18.44 3.99 32.49
C GLU A 134 -18.50 4.26 30.97
N TRP A 135 -17.42 3.97 30.25
CA TRP A 135 -17.30 4.23 28.82
C TRP A 135 -16.39 3.23 28.13
N ARG A 136 -16.71 2.88 26.87
CA ARG A 136 -15.92 1.96 26.04
C ARG A 136 -15.57 2.58 24.71
N LEU A 137 -14.30 2.47 24.33
CA LEU A 137 -13.80 2.94 23.04
C LEU A 137 -14.45 2.17 21.88
N LEU A 138 -14.70 0.87 22.06
CA LEU A 138 -15.30 0.03 21.02
C LEU A 138 -16.74 0.42 20.68
N GLU A 139 -17.46 1.06 21.59
CA GLU A 139 -18.84 1.52 21.34
C GLU A 139 -18.89 2.80 20.50
N GLU A 140 -17.76 3.49 20.36
CA GLU A 140 -17.63 4.77 19.65
C GLU A 140 -17.05 4.63 18.23
N LEU A 141 -16.66 3.41 17.83
CA LEU A 141 -16.21 3.10 16.47
C LEU A 141 -17.39 3.02 15.52
#